data_AF-A0A6A5JZB9-F1
#
_entry.id   AF-A0A6A5JZB9-F1
#
_cell.length_a   1.000
_cell.length_b   1.000
_cell.length_c   1.000
_cell.angle_alpha   90.00
_cell.angle_beta   90.00
_cell.angle_gamma   90.00
#
_symmetry.space_group_name_H-M   'P 1'
#
loop_
_entity.id
_entity.type
_entity.pdbx_description
1 polymer ?
#
loop_
_entity_poly.entity_id
_entity_poly.type
_entity_poly.pdbx_seq_one_letter_code
_entity_poly.pdbx_strand_id
1 'polypeptide(L)'
;MNNLVNMFRNVPAPSPSSARYQQQSSKPRDMIRCGPVTINDPHKDFTKRFDFDESITIYGWPSRGGVIMLENASVADFQFMGLDRLHPPLLRHQTPEEEDAFSKRLLVLGAKWWDSVARHWLLSPDNPDPDIEALENSPEPTPKERHWVSVAWPSTGRLVVSEYDTNMYPGGRGDGTVPEDVCRLMLCTTMDEKATMLKERFEGKEWASVSDYDGYAFLGCWEKKTSGEAGDLLQTWPKTQGH
;
A
#
# COMPACT_ATOMS: atom_id res chain seq x y z
N MET A 1 -58.46 -0.91 35.12
CA MET A 1 -57.90 -1.99 34.29
C MET A 1 -56.51 -2.29 34.83
N ASN A 2 -56.35 -3.50 35.36
CA ASN A 2 -55.18 -3.94 36.11
C ASN A 2 -53.97 -4.20 35.20
N ASN A 3 -52.80 -3.78 35.71
CA ASN A 3 -51.50 -4.47 35.75
C ASN A 3 -51.21 -5.57 34.72
N LEU A 4 -50.01 -5.53 34.14
CA LEU A 4 -49.08 -6.67 34.11
C LEU A 4 -47.66 -6.22 33.69
N VAL A 5 -46.92 -5.70 34.67
CA VAL A 5 -45.47 -5.92 34.79
C VAL A 5 -45.28 -7.41 35.04
N ASN A 6 -44.60 -8.15 34.17
CA ASN A 6 -43.89 -9.42 34.47
C ASN A 6 -43.45 -10.15 33.18
N MET A 7 -42.18 -10.05 32.79
CA MET A 7 -41.51 -11.12 32.01
C MET A 7 -40.06 -11.39 32.45
N PHE A 8 -39.64 -10.94 33.65
CA PHE A 8 -38.38 -11.36 34.27
C PHE A 8 -38.66 -12.29 35.45
N ARG A 9 -38.74 -13.59 35.16
CA ARG A 9 -38.60 -14.76 36.05
C ARG A 9 -38.13 -15.90 35.15
N ASN A 10 -37.14 -16.75 35.41
CA ASN A 10 -36.32 -17.05 36.58
C ASN A 10 -35.03 -17.70 36.04
N VAL A 11 -33.85 -17.30 36.50
CA VAL A 11 -32.65 -18.16 36.45
C VAL A 11 -32.20 -18.35 37.90
N PRO A 12 -32.05 -19.59 38.41
CA PRO A 12 -31.67 -19.80 39.80
C PRO A 12 -30.20 -19.43 40.03
N ALA A 13 -29.93 -18.78 41.16
CA ALA A 13 -28.58 -18.50 41.62
C ALA A 13 -27.86 -19.82 42.01
N PRO A 14 -26.60 -20.02 41.63
CA PRO A 14 -25.83 -21.16 42.12
C PRO A 14 -25.48 -20.99 43.60
N SER A 15 -25.55 -22.09 44.34
CA SER A 15 -25.32 -22.18 45.79
C SER A 15 -23.84 -21.97 46.18
N PRO A 16 -23.55 -21.44 47.38
CA PRO A 16 -22.18 -21.23 47.85
C PRO A 16 -21.68 -22.50 48.55
N SER A 17 -21.04 -23.41 47.81
CA SER A 17 -20.29 -24.51 48.42
C SER A 17 -18.88 -24.60 47.84
N SER A 18 -17.96 -23.93 48.54
CA SER A 18 -16.62 -24.42 48.87
C SER A 18 -15.93 -25.31 47.83
N ALA A 19 -15.13 -24.69 46.96
CA ALA A 19 -14.00 -25.36 46.33
C ALA A 19 -12.76 -24.48 46.55
N ARG A 20 -11.89 -24.96 47.44
CA ARG A 20 -10.53 -24.47 47.66
C ARG A 20 -9.85 -24.19 46.32
N TYR A 21 -9.29 -23.00 46.17
CA TYR A 21 -8.21 -22.77 45.21
C TYR A 21 -7.04 -23.66 45.59
N GLN A 22 -6.99 -24.87 45.04
CA GLN A 22 -5.73 -25.59 44.89
C GLN A 22 -5.01 -24.93 43.73
N GLN A 23 -3.88 -24.27 44.03
CA GLN A 23 -2.90 -23.86 43.03
C GLN A 23 -2.49 -25.11 42.23
N GLN A 24 -3.11 -25.32 41.08
CA GLN A 24 -2.58 -26.23 40.08
C GLN A 24 -1.37 -25.53 39.47
N SER A 25 -0.19 -26.03 39.85
CA SER A 25 1.08 -25.79 39.18
C SER A 25 0.87 -25.85 37.66
N SER A 26 0.79 -24.70 37.02
CA SER A 26 0.76 -24.61 35.57
C SER A 26 2.08 -25.16 35.04
N LYS A 27 2.02 -26.28 34.31
CA LYS A 27 3.14 -26.76 33.51
C LYS A 27 3.66 -25.60 32.65
N PRO A 28 4.97 -25.42 32.51
CA PRO A 28 5.50 -24.39 31.61
C PRO A 28 4.92 -24.65 30.22
N ARG A 29 4.32 -23.62 29.62
CA ARG A 29 3.92 -23.67 28.21
C ARG A 29 5.18 -23.96 27.42
N ASP A 30 5.18 -25.05 26.67
CA ASP A 30 6.22 -25.33 25.69
C ASP A 30 6.26 -24.18 24.70
N MET A 31 7.25 -23.30 24.89
CA MET A 31 7.55 -22.23 23.97
C MET A 31 8.06 -22.90 22.71
N ILE A 32 7.19 -23.01 21.70
CA ILE A 32 7.58 -23.41 20.35
C ILE A 32 8.59 -22.37 19.89
N ARG A 33 9.88 -22.71 20.00
CA ARG A 33 10.94 -21.96 19.34
C ARG A 33 10.77 -22.25 17.86
N CYS A 34 10.10 -21.34 17.15
CA CYS A 34 10.30 -21.21 15.72
C CYS A 34 11.81 -21.12 15.47
N GLY A 35 12.27 -21.77 14.40
CA GLY A 35 13.69 -21.91 14.04
C GLY A 35 14.42 -20.56 13.91
N PRO A 36 15.71 -20.56 13.50
CA PRO A 36 16.46 -19.32 13.38
C PRO A 36 15.66 -18.33 12.54
N VAL A 37 15.29 -17.21 13.16
CA VAL A 37 14.73 -16.06 12.45
C VAL A 37 15.87 -15.57 11.59
N THR A 38 15.89 -15.96 10.31
CA THR A 38 16.53 -15.14 9.31
C THR A 38 15.79 -13.81 9.38
N ILE A 39 16.44 -12.81 9.97
CA ILE A 39 15.96 -11.44 9.91
C ILE A 39 16.04 -11.07 8.43
N ASN A 40 14.97 -11.34 7.69
CA ASN A 40 14.80 -10.85 6.34
C ASN A 40 14.76 -9.34 6.48
N ASP A 41 15.82 -8.67 6.02
CA ASP A 41 15.81 -7.23 5.89
C ASP A 41 14.80 -6.90 4.77
N PRO A 42 13.62 -6.35 5.10
CA PRO A 42 12.57 -6.10 4.12
C PRO A 42 13.04 -5.11 3.04
N HIS A 43 14.05 -4.28 3.33
CA HIS A 43 14.65 -3.37 2.36
C HIS A 43 15.57 -4.06 1.36
N LYS A 44 15.90 -5.34 1.57
CA LYS A 44 16.74 -6.16 0.68
C LYS A 44 15.98 -7.31 0.03
N ASP A 45 14.70 -7.50 0.36
CA ASP A 45 13.84 -8.45 -0.35
C ASP A 45 13.28 -7.81 -1.62
N PHE A 46 14.07 -7.87 -2.69
CA PHE A 46 13.65 -7.41 -4.02
C PHE A 46 12.76 -8.42 -4.75
N THR A 47 12.20 -9.40 -4.04
CA THR A 47 11.30 -10.41 -4.62
C THR A 47 9.87 -10.30 -4.10
N LYS A 48 9.65 -9.60 -2.98
CA LYS A 48 8.33 -9.36 -2.38
C LYS A 48 7.38 -8.72 -3.37
N ARG A 49 6.19 -9.30 -3.58
CA ARG A 49 5.15 -8.71 -4.44
C ARG A 49 4.08 -7.93 -3.66
N PHE A 50 3.74 -8.41 -2.46
CA PHE A 50 2.69 -7.82 -1.63
C PHE A 50 3.21 -7.58 -0.22
N ASP A 51 2.74 -6.48 0.37
CA ASP A 51 2.71 -6.32 1.82
C ASP A 51 1.26 -6.24 2.29
N PHE A 52 0.96 -6.99 3.35
CA PHE A 52 -0.33 -7.01 4.00
C PHE A 52 -0.14 -6.52 5.44
N ASP A 53 -0.38 -5.23 5.64
CA ASP A 53 -0.34 -4.61 6.96
C ASP A 53 -1.66 -3.86 7.21
N GLU A 54 -1.64 -2.65 7.77
CA GLU A 54 -2.80 -1.76 7.87
C GLU A 54 -3.37 -1.37 6.50
N SER A 55 -2.57 -1.48 5.43
CA SER A 55 -2.97 -1.35 4.05
C SER A 55 -2.36 -2.45 3.16
N ILE A 56 -2.82 -2.53 1.91
CA ILE A 56 -2.26 -3.44 0.90
C ILE A 56 -1.32 -2.64 0.01
N THR A 57 -0.05 -3.03 -0.03
CA THR A 57 0.94 -2.47 -0.95
C THR A 57 1.36 -3.50 -1.98
N ILE A 58 1.30 -3.13 -3.26
CA ILE A 58 1.76 -3.97 -4.38
C ILE A 58 3.08 -3.40 -4.91
N TYR A 59 4.09 -4.25 -4.99
CA TYR A 59 5.44 -3.91 -5.46
C TYR A 59 5.64 -4.35 -6.89
N GLY A 60 6.33 -3.56 -7.69
CA GLY A 60 6.92 -3.92 -8.98
C GLY A 60 8.42 -3.63 -8.95
N TRP A 61 9.22 -4.54 -9.50
CA TRP A 61 10.67 -4.48 -9.47
C TRP A 61 11.21 -4.30 -10.89
N PRO A 62 11.09 -3.10 -11.48
CA PRO A 62 11.49 -2.89 -12.87
C PRO A 62 12.96 -3.24 -13.08
N SER A 63 13.27 -3.81 -14.24
CA SER A 63 14.62 -4.17 -14.68
C SER A 63 15.60 -3.00 -14.66
N ARG A 64 15.08 -1.78 -14.83
CA ARG A 64 15.83 -0.52 -14.78
C ARG A 64 16.23 -0.08 -13.36
N GLY A 65 15.71 -0.75 -12.34
CA GLY A 65 15.98 -0.48 -10.94
C GLY A 65 14.95 0.44 -10.27
N GLY A 66 15.17 0.64 -8.98
CA GLY A 66 14.18 1.21 -8.07
C GLY A 66 13.05 0.23 -7.78
N VAL A 67 11.95 0.78 -7.28
CA VAL A 67 10.75 0.02 -6.92
C VAL A 67 9.51 0.83 -7.27
N ILE A 68 8.53 0.16 -7.87
CA ILE A 68 7.22 0.74 -8.15
C ILE A 68 6.24 0.24 -7.09
N MET A 69 5.59 1.16 -6.36
CA MET A 69 4.75 0.83 -5.22
C MET A 69 3.35 1.42 -5.42
N LEU A 70 2.34 0.54 -5.44
CA LEU A 70 0.94 0.91 -5.34
C LEU A 70 0.47 0.68 -3.91
N GLU A 71 0.43 1.76 -3.14
CA GLU A 71 -0.05 1.77 -1.76
C GLU A 71 -1.59 1.82 -1.73
N ASN A 72 -2.22 1.29 -0.68
CA ASN A 72 -3.67 1.29 -0.50
C ASN A 72 -4.44 0.67 -1.69
N ALA A 73 -3.95 -0.46 -2.21
CA ALA A 73 -4.56 -1.13 -3.36
C ALA A 73 -5.97 -1.66 -3.05
N SER A 74 -6.95 -1.25 -3.85
CA SER A 74 -8.37 -1.60 -3.70
C SER A 74 -8.75 -2.88 -4.46
N VAL A 75 -9.97 -3.39 -4.23
CA VAL A 75 -10.52 -4.53 -4.98
C VAL A 75 -10.54 -4.26 -6.49
N ALA A 76 -10.90 -3.04 -6.89
CA ALA A 76 -10.87 -2.61 -8.29
C ALA A 76 -9.46 -2.71 -8.90
N ASP A 77 -8.41 -2.38 -8.13
CA ASP A 77 -7.02 -2.46 -8.60
C ASP A 77 -6.59 -3.90 -8.84
N PHE A 78 -6.96 -4.82 -7.95
CA PHE A 78 -6.74 -6.25 -8.14
C PHE A 78 -7.45 -6.76 -9.42
N GLN A 79 -8.70 -6.37 -9.63
CA GLN A 79 -9.45 -6.75 -10.82
C GLN A 79 -8.80 -6.22 -12.09
N PHE A 80 -8.38 -4.95 -12.09
CA PHE A 80 -7.69 -4.33 -13.24
C PHE A 80 -6.36 -5.02 -13.55
N MET A 81 -5.61 -5.41 -12.52
CA MET A 81 -4.34 -6.12 -12.68
C MET A 81 -4.50 -7.60 -13.04
N GLY A 82 -5.73 -8.15 -12.99
CA GLY A 82 -5.99 -9.58 -13.16
C GLY A 82 -5.42 -10.43 -12.03
N LEU A 83 -5.34 -9.89 -10.81
CA LEU A 83 -4.80 -10.57 -9.64
C LEU A 83 -5.89 -11.32 -8.88
N ASP A 84 -5.57 -12.54 -8.43
CA ASP A 84 -6.42 -13.28 -7.50
C ASP A 84 -6.41 -12.56 -6.14
N ARG A 85 -7.61 -12.27 -5.61
CA ARG A 85 -7.80 -11.56 -4.35
C ARG A 85 -7.58 -12.43 -3.11
N LEU A 86 -7.77 -13.73 -3.25
CA LEU A 86 -7.64 -14.71 -2.17
C LEU A 86 -6.24 -15.29 -2.13
N HIS A 87 -5.64 -15.50 -3.32
CA HIS A 87 -4.33 -16.13 -3.46
C HIS A 87 -3.42 -15.35 -4.43
N PRO A 88 -3.12 -14.07 -4.13
CA PRO A 88 -2.23 -13.29 -4.97
C PRO A 88 -0.81 -13.86 -4.98
N PRO A 89 -0.06 -13.73 -6.09
CA PRO A 89 1.32 -14.20 -6.17
C PRO A 89 2.20 -13.43 -5.19
N LEU A 90 2.86 -14.11 -4.24
CA LEU A 90 3.67 -13.46 -3.21
C LEU A 90 5.04 -12.99 -3.69
N LEU A 91 5.52 -13.54 -4.81
CA LEU A 91 6.83 -13.25 -5.39
C LEU A 91 6.70 -12.55 -6.74
N ARG A 92 7.71 -11.78 -7.08
CA ARG A 92 7.85 -11.13 -8.38
C ARG A 92 7.99 -12.13 -9.53
N HIS A 93 7.86 -11.64 -10.77
CA HIS A 93 8.11 -12.46 -11.94
C HIS A 93 9.59 -12.86 -12.03
N GLN A 94 9.84 -14.03 -12.62
CA GLN A 94 11.19 -14.59 -12.76
C GLN A 94 11.98 -13.91 -13.88
N THR A 95 11.30 -13.41 -14.91
CA THR A 95 11.92 -12.75 -16.06
C THR A 95 11.78 -11.22 -15.95
N PRO A 96 12.83 -10.46 -16.28
CA PRO A 96 12.76 -8.99 -16.28
C PRO A 96 11.62 -8.45 -17.15
N GLU A 97 11.34 -9.09 -18.28
CA GLU A 97 10.34 -8.62 -19.25
C GLU A 97 8.91 -8.73 -18.72
N GLU A 98 8.58 -9.84 -18.04
CA GLU A 98 7.28 -10.01 -17.39
C GLU A 98 7.12 -9.02 -16.23
N GLU A 99 8.18 -8.81 -15.46
CA GLU A 99 8.19 -7.88 -14.34
C GLU A 99 8.04 -6.43 -14.80
N ASP A 100 8.68 -6.05 -15.89
CA ASP A 100 8.54 -4.74 -16.50
C ASP A 100 7.12 -4.52 -17.01
N ALA A 101 6.52 -5.52 -17.67
CA ALA A 101 5.13 -5.44 -18.11
C ALA A 101 4.17 -5.29 -16.92
N PHE A 102 4.41 -6.00 -15.82
CA PHE A 102 3.65 -5.86 -14.58
C PHE A 102 3.81 -4.44 -13.98
N SER A 103 5.06 -3.97 -13.89
CA SER A 103 5.41 -2.66 -13.35
C SER A 103 4.78 -1.51 -14.15
N LYS A 104 4.74 -1.60 -15.49
CA LYS A 104 4.02 -0.65 -16.35
C LYS A 104 2.54 -0.53 -15.98
N ARG A 105 1.87 -1.66 -15.72
CA ARG A 105 0.45 -1.66 -15.34
C ARG A 105 0.23 -1.04 -13.97
N LEU A 106 1.14 -1.23 -13.02
CA LEU A 106 1.08 -0.53 -11.73
C LEU A 106 1.16 0.99 -11.89
N LEU A 107 2.08 1.50 -12.74
CA LEU A 107 2.18 2.94 -12.99
C LEU A 107 0.87 3.52 -13.53
N VAL A 108 0.18 2.78 -14.40
CA VAL A 108 -1.13 3.14 -14.95
C VAL A 108 -2.22 3.24 -13.86
N LEU A 109 -2.03 2.61 -12.70
CA LEU A 109 -2.90 2.73 -11.52
C LEU A 109 -2.49 3.84 -10.54
N GLY A 110 -1.49 4.65 -10.90
CA GLY A 110 -0.99 5.72 -10.04
C GLY A 110 0.09 5.28 -9.05
N ALA A 111 0.67 4.08 -9.21
CA ALA A 111 1.80 3.65 -8.41
C ALA A 111 2.98 4.64 -8.52
N LYS A 112 3.71 4.81 -7.42
CA LYS A 112 4.91 5.67 -7.36
C LYS A 112 6.14 4.88 -7.74
N TRP A 113 7.08 5.52 -8.43
CA TRP A 113 8.38 4.91 -8.75
C TRP A 113 9.49 5.54 -7.92
N TRP A 114 9.87 4.81 -6.88
CA TRP A 114 10.91 5.19 -5.93
C TRP A 114 12.28 4.71 -6.36
N ASP A 115 13.30 5.49 -6.01
CA ASP A 115 14.71 5.16 -6.27
C ASP A 115 15.14 3.90 -5.52
N SER A 116 14.57 3.67 -4.34
CA SER A 116 14.73 2.47 -3.54
C SER A 116 13.61 2.36 -2.48
N VAL A 117 13.41 1.16 -1.92
CA VAL A 117 12.53 0.97 -0.74
C VAL A 117 13.03 1.80 0.44
N ALA A 118 14.34 1.93 0.62
CA ALA A 118 14.92 2.72 1.70
C ALA A 118 14.56 4.20 1.60
N ARG A 119 14.52 4.78 0.39
CA ARG A 119 14.08 6.18 0.20
C ARG A 119 12.60 6.36 0.53
N HIS A 120 11.73 5.45 0.06
CA HIS A 120 10.31 5.45 0.42
C HIS A 120 10.14 5.41 1.94
N TRP A 121 10.80 4.46 2.61
CA TRP A 121 10.71 4.29 4.05
C TRP A 121 11.25 5.49 4.84
N LEU A 122 12.35 6.09 4.39
CA LEU A 122 12.95 7.27 5.03
C LEU A 122 11.99 8.48 5.02
N LEU A 123 11.24 8.66 3.93
CA LEU A 123 10.36 9.83 3.73
C LEU A 123 8.90 9.57 4.18
N SER A 124 8.55 8.32 4.47
CA SER A 124 7.20 7.93 4.86
C SER A 124 6.83 8.53 6.22
N PRO A 125 5.65 9.17 6.34
CA PRO A 125 5.17 9.67 7.63
C PRO A 125 4.86 8.54 8.62
N ASP A 126 4.64 7.32 8.11
CA ASP A 126 4.30 6.14 8.93
C ASP A 126 5.54 5.42 9.47
N ASN A 127 6.75 5.92 9.21
CA ASN A 127 7.97 5.36 9.78
C ASN A 127 8.04 5.70 11.28
N PRO A 128 7.92 4.70 12.19
CA PRO A 128 7.85 4.96 13.63
C PRO A 128 9.21 5.36 14.24
N ASP A 129 10.31 5.13 13.53
CA ASP A 129 11.67 5.42 13.98
C ASP A 129 12.53 5.91 12.79
N PRO A 130 12.31 7.15 12.32
CA PRO A 130 13.08 7.69 11.21
C PRO A 130 14.52 7.96 11.66
N ASP A 131 15.48 7.52 10.85
CA ASP A 131 16.87 7.95 10.98
C ASP A 131 16.96 9.45 10.69
N ILE A 132 16.99 10.26 11.75
CA ILE A 132 16.95 11.72 11.69
C ILE A 132 18.15 12.28 10.92
N GLU A 133 19.34 11.72 11.14
CA GLU A 133 20.55 12.17 10.44
C GLU A 133 20.44 11.86 8.94
N ALA A 134 19.97 10.66 8.58
CA ALA A 134 19.72 10.33 7.18
C ALA A 134 18.63 11.22 6.56
N LEU A 135 17.57 11.54 7.31
CA LEU A 135 16.46 12.39 6.84
C LEU A 135 16.92 13.84 6.59
N GLU A 136 17.69 14.42 7.52
CA GLU A 136 18.25 15.77 7.40
C GLU A 136 19.23 15.90 6.22
N ASN A 137 19.94 14.83 5.89
CA ASN A 137 20.87 14.78 4.75
C ASN A 137 20.21 14.32 3.44
N SER A 138 18.93 13.93 3.47
CA SER A 138 18.20 13.45 2.29
C SER A 138 17.62 14.63 1.49
N PRO A 139 17.64 14.58 0.15
CA PRO A 139 16.90 15.54 -0.67
C PRO A 139 15.39 15.49 -0.35
N GLU A 140 14.75 16.66 -0.31
CA GLU A 140 13.30 16.78 -0.11
C GLU A 140 12.52 15.88 -1.10
N PRO A 141 11.35 15.34 -0.70
CA PRO A 141 10.50 14.59 -1.61
C PRO A 141 10.08 15.47 -2.78
N THR A 142 10.26 14.97 -4.01
CA THR A 142 9.79 15.66 -5.21
C THR A 142 8.26 15.73 -5.22
N PRO A 143 7.64 16.61 -6.00
CA PRO A 143 6.17 16.65 -6.09
C PRO A 143 5.56 15.29 -6.46
N LYS A 144 6.22 14.49 -7.30
CA LYS A 144 5.72 13.16 -7.70
C LYS A 144 5.81 12.13 -6.57
N GLU A 145 6.87 12.19 -5.76
CA GLU A 145 7.02 11.33 -4.59
C GLU A 145 6.01 11.71 -3.49
N ARG A 146 5.80 13.02 -3.31
CA ARG A 146 4.99 13.60 -2.25
C ARG A 146 3.49 13.37 -2.43
N HIS A 147 2.97 13.57 -3.64
CA HIS A 147 1.51 13.53 -3.82
C HIS A 147 0.94 12.13 -3.62
N TRP A 148 -0.15 12.03 -2.88
CA TRP A 148 -1.02 10.87 -2.93
C TRP A 148 -1.77 10.90 -4.26
N VAL A 149 -1.87 9.75 -4.93
CA VAL A 149 -2.51 9.62 -6.23
C VAL A 149 -3.43 8.41 -6.21
N SER A 150 -4.65 8.58 -6.72
CA SER A 150 -5.54 7.46 -7.03
C SER A 150 -6.12 7.59 -8.42
N VAL A 151 -6.03 6.49 -9.17
CA VAL A 151 -6.41 6.44 -10.58
C VAL A 151 -7.54 5.44 -10.80
N ALA A 152 -8.46 5.78 -11.68
CA ALA A 152 -9.45 4.85 -12.21
C ALA A 152 -9.53 4.90 -13.74
N TRP A 153 -9.78 3.73 -14.33
CA TRP A 153 -9.98 3.51 -15.76
C TRP A 153 -11.41 3.04 -16.03
N PRO A 154 -12.41 3.95 -15.97
CA PRO A 154 -13.80 3.60 -16.25
C PRO A 154 -13.98 3.04 -17.66
N SER A 155 -15.03 2.24 -17.84
CA SER A 155 -15.42 1.62 -19.11
C SER A 155 -15.68 2.63 -20.24
N THR A 156 -15.89 3.91 -19.89
CA THR A 156 -15.93 5.03 -20.84
C THR A 156 -14.63 5.23 -21.63
N GLY A 157 -13.51 4.63 -21.20
CA GLY A 157 -12.20 4.76 -21.82
C GLY A 157 -11.44 6.03 -21.42
N ARG A 158 -12.03 6.88 -20.56
CA ARG A 158 -11.36 8.06 -19.99
C ARG A 158 -10.53 7.67 -18.77
N LEU A 159 -9.58 8.54 -18.43
CA LEU A 159 -8.75 8.44 -17.23
C LEU A 159 -9.32 9.36 -16.15
N VAL A 160 -9.53 8.87 -14.93
CA VAL A 160 -9.89 9.70 -13.77
C VAL A 160 -8.75 9.68 -12.76
N VAL A 161 -8.28 10.84 -12.33
CA VAL A 161 -7.18 10.97 -11.37
C VAL A 161 -7.55 11.94 -10.26
N SER A 162 -7.36 11.51 -9.01
CA SER A 162 -7.38 12.36 -7.82
C SER A 162 -5.97 12.46 -7.24
N GLU A 163 -5.58 13.65 -6.82
CA GLU A 163 -4.24 13.94 -6.30
C GLU A 163 -4.34 14.89 -5.12
N TYR A 164 -3.61 14.59 -4.05
CA TYR A 164 -3.56 15.42 -2.84
C TYR A 164 -2.11 15.50 -2.37
N ASP A 165 -1.74 16.62 -1.74
CA ASP A 165 -0.46 16.69 -1.07
C ASP A 165 -0.47 15.74 0.14
N THR A 166 0.71 15.33 0.59
CA THR A 166 0.87 14.51 1.80
C THR A 166 1.81 15.20 2.77
N ASN A 167 1.76 14.75 4.02
CA ASN A 167 2.67 15.20 5.06
C ASN A 167 4.04 14.48 5.01
N MET A 168 4.50 14.02 3.84
CA MET A 168 5.83 13.43 3.70
C MET A 168 6.92 14.43 4.13
N TYR A 169 7.93 13.90 4.82
CA TYR A 169 9.05 14.68 5.34
C TYR A 169 10.27 14.59 4.42
N PRO A 170 11.19 15.57 4.47
CA PRO A 170 10.99 16.91 5.02
C PRO A 170 10.03 17.76 4.18
N GLY A 171 9.33 18.71 4.81
CA GLY A 171 8.54 19.72 4.07
C GLY A 171 7.04 19.46 3.94
N GLY A 172 6.44 18.65 4.83
CA GLY A 172 5.00 18.47 4.93
C GLY A 172 4.27 19.81 4.97
N ARG A 173 3.35 20.04 4.02
CA ARG A 173 2.52 21.24 3.97
C ARG A 173 1.11 20.84 4.37
N GLY A 174 0.57 21.53 5.37
CA GLY A 174 -0.73 21.20 5.97
C GLY A 174 -1.95 21.61 5.14
N ASP A 175 -1.77 22.17 3.94
CA ASP A 175 -2.85 22.54 3.03
C ASP A 175 -3.04 21.48 1.93
N GLY A 176 -4.29 21.04 1.71
CA GLY A 176 -4.61 20.07 0.66
C GLY A 176 -4.24 18.62 0.96
N THR A 177 -4.33 18.21 2.23
CA THR A 177 -4.05 16.83 2.66
C THR A 177 -5.10 15.84 2.15
N VAL A 178 -4.68 14.59 1.99
CA VAL A 178 -5.54 13.44 1.68
C VAL A 178 -6.80 13.42 2.58
N PRO A 179 -8.02 13.36 2.01
CA PRO A 179 -9.25 13.31 2.81
C PRO A 179 -9.30 12.11 3.77
N GLU A 180 -9.85 12.29 4.98
CA GLU A 180 -9.89 11.23 6.00
C GLU A 180 -10.70 9.98 5.56
N ASP A 181 -11.68 10.14 4.66
CA ASP A 181 -12.55 9.05 4.21
C ASP A 181 -12.09 8.34 2.91
N VAL A 182 -10.83 8.54 2.48
CA VAL A 182 -10.27 7.88 1.27
C VAL A 182 -10.33 6.35 1.33
N CYS A 183 -10.36 5.74 2.51
CA CYS A 183 -10.52 4.29 2.67
C CYS A 183 -11.82 3.76 2.03
N ARG A 184 -12.81 4.62 1.73
CA ARG A 184 -14.00 4.24 0.93
C ARG A 184 -13.65 3.69 -0.44
N LEU A 185 -12.52 4.09 -1.02
CA LEU A 185 -12.03 3.56 -2.30
C LEU A 185 -11.76 2.05 -2.23
N MET A 186 -11.43 1.51 -1.05
CA MET A 186 -11.22 0.07 -0.85
C MET A 186 -12.50 -0.76 -1.08
N LEU A 187 -13.67 -0.13 -0.95
CA LEU A 187 -14.97 -0.76 -1.14
C LEU A 187 -15.38 -0.83 -2.62
N CYS A 188 -14.73 -0.05 -3.49
CA CYS A 188 -15.00 -0.07 -4.92
C CYS A 188 -14.53 -1.40 -5.50
N THR A 189 -15.45 -2.11 -6.16
CA THR A 189 -15.20 -3.42 -6.75
C THR A 189 -14.81 -3.35 -8.22
N THR A 190 -15.12 -2.23 -8.89
CA THR A 190 -14.81 -1.99 -10.30
C THR A 190 -14.17 -0.61 -10.53
N MET A 191 -13.52 -0.43 -11.68
CA MET A 191 -12.98 0.87 -12.06
C MET A 191 -14.05 1.94 -12.32
N ASP A 192 -15.26 1.56 -12.71
CA ASP A 192 -16.39 2.48 -12.87
C ASP A 192 -16.88 3.01 -11.51
N GLU A 193 -16.98 2.14 -10.51
CA GLU A 193 -17.30 2.53 -9.13
C GLU A 193 -16.20 3.42 -8.55
N LYS A 194 -14.93 3.04 -8.75
CA LYS A 194 -13.77 3.84 -8.30
C LYS A 194 -13.79 5.22 -8.96
N ALA A 195 -14.00 5.29 -10.28
CA ALA A 195 -14.09 6.55 -11.01
C ALA A 195 -15.23 7.45 -10.52
N THR A 196 -16.40 6.87 -10.24
CA THR A 196 -17.54 7.61 -9.66
C THR A 196 -17.16 8.18 -8.29
N MET A 197 -16.58 7.36 -7.42
CA MET A 197 -16.14 7.78 -6.09
C MET A 197 -15.09 8.90 -6.15
N LEU A 198 -14.09 8.77 -7.03
CA LEU A 198 -13.06 9.79 -7.22
C LEU A 198 -13.67 11.13 -7.64
N LYS A 199 -14.59 11.12 -8.60
CA LYS A 199 -15.25 12.35 -9.09
C LYS A 199 -16.18 12.99 -8.06
N GLU A 200 -16.96 12.19 -7.36
CA GLU A 200 -17.99 12.71 -6.45
C GLU A 200 -17.43 13.15 -5.10
N ARG A 201 -16.31 12.56 -4.64
CA ARG A 201 -15.80 12.77 -3.27
C ARG A 201 -14.36 13.23 -3.18
N PHE A 202 -13.55 12.96 -4.20
CA PHE A 202 -12.10 13.13 -4.10
C PHE A 202 -11.55 14.03 -5.20
N GLU A 203 -12.33 14.98 -5.72
CA GLU A 203 -11.89 15.96 -6.73
C GLU A 203 -11.28 15.33 -7.99
N GLY A 204 -11.72 14.12 -8.34
CA GLY A 204 -11.22 13.37 -9.48
C GLY A 204 -11.42 14.12 -10.79
N LYS A 205 -10.32 14.37 -11.51
CA LYS A 205 -10.30 15.04 -12.82
C LYS A 205 -10.27 14.03 -13.94
N GLU A 206 -11.03 14.30 -14.99
CA GLU A 206 -11.08 13.47 -16.19
C GLU A 206 -10.06 13.92 -17.24
N TRP A 207 -9.34 12.95 -17.78
CA TRP A 207 -8.37 13.09 -18.85
C TRP A 207 -8.75 12.16 -20.01
N ALA A 208 -8.41 12.53 -21.24
CA ALA A 208 -8.71 11.70 -22.40
C ALA A 208 -7.73 10.51 -22.52
N SER A 209 -6.48 10.68 -22.09
CA SER A 209 -5.46 9.63 -22.12
C SER A 209 -4.32 9.92 -21.13
N VAL A 210 -3.41 8.96 -20.96
CA VAL A 210 -2.15 9.17 -20.23
C VAL A 210 -1.29 10.28 -20.86
N SER A 211 -1.32 10.43 -22.18
CA SER A 211 -0.52 11.47 -22.86
C SER A 211 -1.02 12.89 -22.62
N ASP A 212 -2.30 13.05 -22.30
CA ASP A 212 -2.90 14.35 -21.99
C ASP A 212 -2.74 14.73 -20.51
N TYR A 213 -2.33 13.78 -19.66
CA TYR A 213 -2.22 13.95 -18.23
C TYR A 213 -1.08 14.92 -17.86
N ASP A 214 -1.43 15.98 -17.13
CA ASP A 214 -0.51 17.01 -16.63
C ASP A 214 -0.67 17.16 -15.12
N GLY A 215 -0.16 16.17 -14.38
CA GLY A 215 -0.19 16.14 -12.92
C GLY A 215 1.06 15.49 -12.30
N TYR A 216 0.98 15.16 -11.02
CA TYR A 216 2.11 14.72 -10.22
C TYR A 216 2.32 13.20 -10.21
N ALA A 217 1.36 12.40 -10.67
CA ALA A 217 1.54 10.95 -10.80
C ALA A 217 2.69 10.54 -11.73
N PHE A 218 3.20 9.31 -11.54
CA PHE A 218 4.16 8.67 -12.46
C PHE A 218 3.50 8.07 -13.71
N LEU A 219 2.27 8.50 -14.03
CA LEU A 219 1.54 8.09 -15.22
C LEU A 219 2.37 8.40 -16.49
N GLY A 220 2.63 7.38 -17.30
CA GLY A 220 3.41 7.52 -18.54
C GLY A 220 4.92 7.75 -18.34
N CYS A 221 5.43 7.70 -17.11
CA CYS A 221 6.86 7.88 -16.85
C CYS A 221 7.73 6.72 -17.35
N TRP A 222 7.15 5.56 -17.70
CA TRP A 222 7.94 4.41 -18.17
C TRP A 222 8.90 4.78 -19.30
N GLU A 223 8.45 5.52 -20.32
CA GLU A 223 9.30 5.83 -21.48
C GLU A 223 10.33 6.95 -21.22
N LYS A 224 10.10 7.78 -20.18
CA LYS A 224 10.87 9.01 -19.94
C LYS A 224 11.86 8.90 -18.78
N LYS A 225 11.51 8.13 -17.74
CA LYS A 225 12.33 8.02 -16.53
C LYS A 225 13.47 7.03 -16.75
N THR A 226 14.69 7.55 -16.79
CA THR A 226 15.95 6.77 -16.93
C THR A 226 16.87 6.88 -15.72
N SER A 227 16.57 7.80 -14.79
CA SER A 227 17.27 8.00 -13.52
C SER A 227 16.26 8.11 -12.37
N GLY A 228 16.75 8.06 -11.13
CA GLY A 228 15.92 8.30 -9.96
C GLY A 228 15.50 9.76 -9.83
N GLU A 229 14.58 10.02 -8.92
CA GLU A 229 14.10 11.38 -8.58
C GLU A 229 15.12 12.16 -7.76
N ALA A 230 15.86 11.48 -6.88
CA ALA A 230 16.84 12.09 -5.98
C ALA A 230 18.24 11.47 -6.08
N GLY A 231 18.34 10.23 -6.58
CA GLY A 231 19.61 9.54 -6.81
C GLY A 231 19.53 8.54 -7.95
N ASP A 232 20.45 7.59 -7.97
CA ASP A 232 20.41 6.49 -8.93
C ASP A 232 19.35 5.46 -8.55
N LEU A 233 18.72 4.85 -9.56
CA LEU A 233 17.81 3.73 -9.35
C LEU A 233 18.57 2.50 -8.84
N LEU A 234 18.20 2.02 -7.64
CA LEU A 234 18.81 0.84 -7.05
C LEU A 234 18.60 -0.38 -7.94
N GLN A 235 19.69 -1.04 -8.36
CA GLN A 235 19.61 -2.24 -9.21
C GLN A 235 19.13 -3.45 -8.41
N THR A 236 18.01 -4.03 -8.84
CA THR A 236 17.33 -5.16 -8.17
C THR A 236 17.41 -6.46 -8.96
N TRP A 237 17.93 -6.39 -10.18
CA TRP A 237 18.21 -7.52 -11.05
C TRP A 237 19.71 -7.75 -11.19
N PRO A 238 20.16 -9.02 -11.36
CA PRO A 238 21.56 -9.28 -11.67
C PRO A 238 21.96 -8.54 -12.94
N LYS A 239 23.09 -7.84 -12.90
CA LYS A 239 23.67 -7.26 -14.13
C LYS A 239 23.95 -8.42 -15.08
N THR A 240 23.32 -8.41 -16.25
CA THR A 240 23.73 -9.28 -17.37
C THR A 240 25.19 -8.94 -17.65
N GLN A 241 26.10 -9.85 -17.31
CA GLN A 241 27.49 -9.73 -17.74
C GLN A 241 27.45 -9.80 -19.27
N GLY A 242 27.79 -8.68 -19.92
CA GLY A 242 27.93 -8.65 -21.37
C GLY A 242 28.98 -9.67 -21.80
N HIS A 243 28.59 -10.56 -22.70
CA HIS A 243 29.52 -11.38 -23.49
C HIS A 243 30.15 -10.54 -24.59
#